data_AF-A0A7J9X2R8-F1
#
_entry.id   AF-A0A7J9X2R8-F1
#
_cell.length_a   1.000
_cell.length_b   1.000
_cell.length_c   1.000
_cell.angle_alpha   90.00
_cell.angle_beta   90.00
_cell.angle_gamma   90.00
#
_symmetry.space_group_name_H-M   'P 1'
#
loop_
_entity.id
_entity.type
_entity.pdbx_description
1 polymer ?
#
loop_
_entity_poly.entity_id
_entity_poly.type
_entity_poly.pdbx_seq_one_letter_code
_entity_poly.pdbx_strand_id
1 'polypeptide(L)'
;MPSRLLVVGTGLMGTSAALAARAAGAEVFLHDTDEENLAWASRLGAGEVYADGVTVDLVLLAVPPHLVGAELARWQERKVGIAYTDVASVKARPRADAARLGCDLSSYAGGHPLAGRELSGPRAAAGDLFLGRPWAICPGTASPAVLATVRAFATAVGATPLLMSEDEHDAAVAIVSHAPHLLASVMAAQLADADTRLAGQGVRDVTRVADGDPQLWTSILTGNAAAVADVLDGAAHDARQVAAALRAVAAGDEAATTEVHALLTRGVAGRLALPGKHGGPTRIYAVVTVVLPDEPGQLAQLFHDADAAGVNVEDISLEHAPGALVGVVELSVRPESRDALVAGLRATGWDVSG
;
A
#
# COMPACT_ATOMS: atom_id res chain seq x y z
N MET A 1 -10.90 -18.21 -14.16
CA MET A 1 -11.16 -17.83 -12.77
C MET A 1 -11.80 -19.01 -12.05
N PRO A 2 -11.65 -19.18 -10.72
CA PRO A 2 -12.42 -20.16 -9.97
C PRO A 2 -13.92 -19.86 -10.09
N SER A 3 -14.74 -20.89 -10.27
CA SER A 3 -16.21 -20.76 -10.32
C SER A 3 -16.79 -20.66 -8.92
N ARG A 4 -16.16 -21.36 -7.96
CA ARG A 4 -16.53 -21.33 -6.54
C ARG A 4 -15.32 -20.93 -5.70
N LEU A 5 -15.50 -19.95 -4.83
CA LEU A 5 -14.47 -19.38 -3.96
C LEU A 5 -14.94 -19.46 -2.50
N LEU A 6 -14.07 -19.91 -1.61
CA LEU A 6 -14.23 -19.70 -0.17
C LEU A 6 -13.24 -18.61 0.27
N VAL A 7 -13.74 -17.58 0.97
CA VAL A 7 -12.92 -16.58 1.64
C VAL A 7 -12.92 -16.83 3.14
N VAL A 8 -11.73 -17.04 3.70
CA VAL A 8 -11.47 -17.29 5.12
C VAL A 8 -10.86 -16.02 5.72
N GLY A 9 -11.59 -15.32 6.56
CA GLY A 9 -11.28 -13.97 7.02
C GLY A 9 -11.98 -12.92 6.16
N THR A 10 -12.88 -12.17 6.76
CA THR A 10 -13.79 -11.21 6.12
C THR A 10 -13.48 -9.77 6.52
N GLY A 11 -12.21 -9.48 6.80
CA GLY A 11 -11.71 -8.11 6.94
C GLY A 11 -11.70 -7.32 5.62
N LEU A 12 -10.89 -6.26 5.56
CA LEU A 12 -10.75 -5.42 4.36
C LEU A 12 -10.43 -6.24 3.09
N MET A 13 -9.34 -7.02 3.14
CA MET A 13 -8.83 -7.75 1.98
C MET A 13 -9.79 -8.86 1.54
N GLY A 14 -10.25 -9.68 2.49
CA GLY A 14 -11.14 -10.79 2.20
C GLY A 14 -12.48 -10.34 1.62
N THR A 15 -13.13 -9.35 2.24
CA THR A 15 -14.41 -8.82 1.76
C THR A 15 -14.27 -8.14 0.40
N SER A 16 -13.19 -7.39 0.17
CA SER A 16 -12.92 -6.77 -1.13
C SER A 16 -12.72 -7.82 -2.23
N ALA A 17 -11.97 -8.88 -1.93
CA ALA A 17 -11.73 -9.99 -2.85
C ALA A 17 -13.01 -10.77 -3.17
N ALA A 18 -13.84 -11.00 -2.16
CA ALA A 18 -15.14 -11.62 -2.30
C ALA A 18 -16.09 -10.80 -3.20
N LEU A 19 -16.19 -9.49 -2.96
CA LEU A 19 -16.97 -8.58 -3.80
C LEU A 19 -16.49 -8.57 -5.26
N ALA A 20 -15.18 -8.46 -5.47
CA ALA A 20 -14.58 -8.48 -6.80
C ALA A 20 -14.82 -9.82 -7.52
N ALA A 21 -14.67 -10.95 -6.82
CA ALA A 21 -14.92 -12.28 -7.36
C ALA A 21 -16.38 -12.49 -7.75
N ARG A 22 -17.34 -12.01 -6.93
CA ARG A 22 -18.77 -12.04 -7.28
C ARG A 22 -19.07 -11.19 -8.51
N ALA A 23 -18.50 -9.99 -8.61
CA ALA A 23 -18.66 -9.14 -9.78
C ALA A 23 -18.11 -9.81 -11.06
N ALA A 24 -17.07 -10.63 -10.92
CA ALA A 24 -16.53 -11.46 -12.01
C ALA A 24 -17.37 -12.74 -12.30
N GLY A 25 -18.39 -13.04 -11.50
CA GLY A 25 -19.33 -14.15 -11.71
C GLY A 25 -19.06 -15.40 -10.87
N ALA A 26 -18.20 -15.33 -9.84
CA ALA A 26 -17.97 -16.47 -8.95
C ALA A 26 -19.09 -16.63 -7.92
N GLU A 27 -19.40 -17.88 -7.57
CA GLU A 27 -20.12 -18.21 -6.34
C GLU A 27 -19.15 -18.09 -5.16
N VAL A 28 -19.48 -17.26 -4.17
CA VAL A 28 -18.57 -16.94 -3.05
C VAL A 28 -19.18 -17.33 -1.72
N PHE A 29 -18.39 -18.09 -0.96
CA PHE A 29 -18.66 -18.49 0.42
C PHE A 29 -17.74 -17.74 1.38
N LEU A 30 -18.22 -17.44 2.57
CA LEU A 30 -17.54 -16.64 3.58
C LEU A 30 -17.39 -17.41 4.89
N HIS A 31 -16.20 -17.36 5.48
CA HIS A 31 -15.94 -17.82 6.83
C HIS A 31 -15.14 -16.78 7.61
N ASP A 32 -15.51 -16.54 8.85
CA ASP A 32 -14.74 -15.72 9.79
C ASP A 32 -14.94 -16.28 11.21
N THR A 33 -13.95 -16.07 12.08
CA THR A 33 -14.11 -16.35 13.52
C THR A 33 -14.86 -15.24 14.23
N ASP A 34 -14.89 -14.03 13.66
CA ASP A 34 -15.68 -12.89 14.12
C ASP A 34 -17.05 -12.86 13.41
N GLU A 35 -18.10 -13.17 14.17
CA GLU A 35 -19.48 -13.18 13.66
C GLU A 35 -19.96 -11.80 13.19
N GLU A 36 -19.46 -10.70 13.77
CA GLU A 36 -19.83 -9.35 13.31
C GLU A 36 -19.22 -9.08 11.94
N ASN A 37 -17.95 -9.41 11.72
CA ASN A 37 -17.31 -9.23 10.42
C ASN A 37 -18.00 -10.06 9.33
N LEU A 38 -18.30 -11.33 9.63
CA LEU A 38 -19.00 -12.23 8.73
C LEU A 38 -20.39 -11.69 8.34
N ALA A 39 -21.16 -11.21 9.33
CA ALA A 39 -22.47 -10.64 9.10
C ALA A 39 -22.39 -9.37 8.23
N TRP A 40 -21.39 -8.51 8.43
CA TRP A 40 -21.18 -7.33 7.61
C TRP A 40 -20.80 -7.66 6.18
N ALA A 41 -19.84 -8.56 5.98
CA ALA A 41 -19.42 -8.97 4.65
C ALA A 41 -20.60 -9.57 3.86
N SER A 42 -21.42 -10.41 4.49
CA SER A 42 -22.62 -10.95 3.86
C SER A 42 -23.64 -9.85 3.50
N ARG A 43 -23.89 -8.88 4.41
CA ARG A 43 -24.79 -7.72 4.13
C ARG A 43 -24.31 -6.83 3.00
N LEU A 44 -23.00 -6.69 2.84
CA LEU A 44 -22.39 -5.97 1.71
C LEU A 44 -22.53 -6.74 0.39
N GLY A 45 -23.05 -7.97 0.44
CA GLY A 45 -23.15 -8.84 -0.72
C GLY A 45 -21.80 -9.43 -1.11
N ALA A 46 -20.89 -9.68 -0.17
CA ALA A 46 -19.62 -10.31 -0.49
C ALA A 46 -19.77 -11.82 -0.79
N GLY A 47 -20.82 -12.46 -0.29
CA GLY A 47 -21.06 -13.89 -0.45
C GLY A 47 -22.03 -14.45 0.58
N GLU A 48 -22.22 -15.76 0.54
CA GLU A 48 -23.03 -16.50 1.50
C GLU A 48 -22.15 -17.08 2.62
N VAL A 49 -22.70 -17.27 3.81
CA VAL A 49 -21.97 -17.92 4.90
C VAL A 49 -21.67 -19.37 4.50
N TYR A 50 -20.41 -19.79 4.66
CA TYR A 50 -19.98 -21.14 4.35
C TYR A 50 -20.74 -22.19 5.17
N ALA A 51 -21.31 -23.17 4.48
CA ALA A 51 -21.92 -24.34 5.08
C ALA A 51 -21.01 -25.56 4.94
N ASP A 52 -20.95 -26.39 5.98
CA ASP A 52 -20.13 -27.60 5.99
C ASP A 52 -20.50 -28.56 4.85
N GLY A 53 -19.47 -29.13 4.20
CA GLY A 53 -19.62 -30.05 3.07
C GLY A 53 -19.60 -29.38 1.69
N VAL A 54 -19.61 -28.03 1.63
CA VAL A 54 -19.35 -27.30 0.39
C VAL A 54 -17.88 -27.42 0.00
N THR A 55 -17.62 -27.80 -1.25
CA THR A 55 -16.29 -27.81 -1.88
C THR A 55 -16.15 -26.66 -2.89
N VAL A 56 -14.94 -26.14 -3.05
CA VAL A 56 -14.65 -24.96 -3.88
C VAL A 56 -13.40 -25.18 -4.74
N ASP A 57 -13.25 -24.36 -5.78
CA ASP A 57 -12.08 -24.41 -6.65
C ASP A 57 -10.87 -23.74 -5.98
N LEU A 58 -11.11 -22.64 -5.26
CA LEU A 58 -10.09 -21.86 -4.57
C LEU A 58 -10.55 -21.50 -3.15
N VAL A 59 -9.62 -21.61 -2.19
CA VAL A 59 -9.74 -21.04 -0.84
C VAL A 59 -8.76 -19.87 -0.73
N LEU A 60 -9.28 -18.69 -0.40
CA LEU A 60 -8.51 -17.48 -0.12
C LEU A 60 -8.39 -17.27 1.38
N LEU A 61 -7.18 -17.38 1.91
CA LEU A 61 -6.84 -17.16 3.31
C LEU A 61 -6.54 -15.67 3.55
N ALA A 62 -7.57 -14.92 3.92
CA ALA A 62 -7.51 -13.50 4.25
C ALA A 62 -7.42 -13.25 5.77
N VAL A 63 -6.47 -13.93 6.40
CA VAL A 63 -6.16 -13.85 7.83
C VAL A 63 -4.78 -13.22 8.05
N PRO A 64 -4.47 -12.73 9.28
CA PRO A 64 -3.13 -12.28 9.64
C PRO A 64 -2.03 -13.28 9.27
N PRO A 65 -0.82 -12.81 8.87
CA PRO A 65 0.23 -13.69 8.34
C PRO A 65 0.58 -14.89 9.22
N HIS A 66 0.62 -14.70 10.53
CA HIS A 66 0.96 -15.76 11.49
C HIS A 66 -0.11 -16.87 11.61
N LEU A 67 -1.32 -16.65 11.09
CA LEU A 67 -2.42 -17.63 11.09
C LEU A 67 -2.55 -18.42 9.78
N VAL A 68 -1.92 -17.94 8.70
CA VAL A 68 -2.07 -18.54 7.36
C VAL A 68 -1.73 -20.03 7.35
N GLY A 69 -0.63 -20.44 7.98
CA GLY A 69 -0.22 -21.85 8.02
C GLY A 69 -1.25 -22.74 8.75
N ALA A 70 -1.82 -22.26 9.86
CA ALA A 70 -2.81 -23.01 10.64
C ALA A 70 -4.15 -23.13 9.89
N GLU A 71 -4.61 -22.04 9.26
CA GLU A 71 -5.83 -22.08 8.45
C GLU A 71 -5.63 -22.96 7.20
N LEU A 72 -4.47 -22.90 6.54
CA LEU A 72 -4.18 -23.80 5.43
C LEU A 72 -4.30 -25.28 5.84
N ALA A 73 -3.69 -25.67 6.96
CA ALA A 73 -3.77 -27.03 7.49
C ALA A 73 -5.23 -27.43 7.76
N ARG A 74 -6.00 -26.56 8.43
CA ARG A 74 -7.41 -26.77 8.77
C ARG A 74 -8.27 -27.00 7.52
N TRP A 75 -8.11 -26.18 6.49
CA TRP A 75 -8.97 -26.28 5.30
C TRP A 75 -8.54 -27.41 4.36
N GLN A 76 -7.26 -27.78 4.34
CA GLN A 76 -6.77 -28.96 3.64
C GLN A 76 -7.25 -30.26 4.28
N GLU A 77 -7.22 -30.38 5.61
CA GLU A 77 -7.72 -31.56 6.34
C GLU A 77 -9.19 -31.83 6.00
N ARG A 78 -9.98 -30.76 5.90
CA ARG A 78 -11.40 -30.80 5.52
C ARG A 78 -11.64 -31.03 4.02
N LYS A 79 -10.60 -30.99 3.20
CA LYS A 79 -10.66 -31.17 1.73
C LYS A 79 -11.64 -30.23 1.04
N VAL A 80 -11.68 -28.97 1.49
CA VAL A 80 -12.66 -27.98 1.00
C VAL A 80 -12.26 -27.42 -0.37
N GLY A 81 -10.98 -27.10 -0.56
CA GLY A 81 -10.44 -26.50 -1.78
C GLY A 81 -9.55 -27.44 -2.59
N ILE A 82 -9.49 -27.18 -3.90
CA ILE A 82 -8.50 -27.77 -4.82
C ILE A 82 -7.21 -26.94 -4.84
N ALA A 83 -7.34 -25.61 -4.74
CA ALA A 83 -6.24 -24.67 -4.64
C ALA A 83 -6.42 -23.75 -3.42
N TYR A 84 -5.28 -23.28 -2.89
CA TYR A 84 -5.21 -22.39 -1.74
C TYR A 84 -4.28 -21.21 -2.05
N THR A 85 -4.67 -20.02 -1.62
CA THR A 85 -3.81 -18.83 -1.66
C THR A 85 -4.11 -17.93 -0.47
N ASP A 86 -3.26 -16.94 -0.22
CA ASP A 86 -3.39 -15.99 0.87
C ASP A 86 -3.25 -14.55 0.37
N VAL A 87 -3.33 -13.59 1.29
CA VAL A 87 -3.12 -12.15 1.03
C VAL A 87 -2.13 -11.51 2.01
N ALA A 88 -1.33 -12.31 2.72
CA ALA A 88 -0.45 -11.82 3.77
C ALA A 88 0.65 -10.89 3.21
N SER A 89 1.12 -9.96 4.04
CA SER A 89 2.17 -9.01 3.63
C SER A 89 3.59 -9.60 3.65
N VAL A 90 3.75 -10.84 4.13
CA VAL A 90 5.00 -11.60 4.16
C VAL A 90 4.76 -13.00 3.60
N LYS A 91 5.79 -13.65 3.04
CA LYS A 91 5.63 -14.90 2.30
C LYS A 91 6.48 -16.05 2.81
N ALA A 92 7.73 -15.80 3.23
CA ALA A 92 8.61 -16.85 3.70
C ALA A 92 8.08 -17.51 4.99
N ARG A 93 7.64 -16.70 5.96
CA ARG A 93 7.18 -17.21 7.25
C ARG A 93 5.88 -18.04 7.15
N PRO A 94 4.78 -17.56 6.52
CA PRO A 94 3.58 -18.37 6.32
C PRO A 94 3.84 -19.72 5.65
N ARG A 95 4.71 -19.74 4.63
CA ARG A 95 5.12 -20.95 3.93
C ARG A 95 5.86 -21.93 4.84
N ALA A 96 6.83 -21.43 5.63
CA ALA A 96 7.57 -22.25 6.58
C ALA A 96 6.66 -22.83 7.68
N ASP A 97 5.70 -22.04 8.15
CA ASP A 97 4.70 -22.49 9.13
C ASP A 97 3.80 -23.59 8.54
N ALA A 98 3.31 -23.43 7.31
CA ALA A 98 2.57 -24.45 6.59
C ALA A 98 3.37 -25.75 6.40
N ALA A 99 4.65 -25.64 6.02
CA ALA A 99 5.54 -26.79 5.86
C ALA A 99 5.70 -27.58 7.17
N ARG A 100 5.91 -26.86 8.28
CA ARG A 100 6.06 -27.44 9.62
C ARG A 100 4.81 -28.18 10.09
N LEU A 101 3.64 -27.68 9.70
CA LEU A 101 2.35 -28.29 9.99
C LEU A 101 2.00 -29.47 9.06
N GLY A 102 2.87 -29.81 8.10
CA GLY A 102 2.66 -30.92 7.18
C GLY A 102 1.62 -30.65 6.10
N CYS A 103 1.37 -29.37 5.76
CA CYS A 103 0.44 -29.01 4.70
C CYS A 103 0.93 -29.51 3.33
N ASP A 104 -0.01 -29.83 2.43
CA ASP A 104 0.28 -30.08 1.03
C ASP A 104 0.60 -28.77 0.30
N LEU A 105 1.89 -28.44 0.23
CA LEU A 105 2.38 -27.24 -0.44
C LEU A 105 2.28 -27.30 -1.98
N SER A 106 1.87 -28.44 -2.57
CA SER A 106 1.58 -28.50 -4.00
C SER A 106 0.22 -27.90 -4.36
N SER A 107 -0.67 -27.78 -3.36
CA SER A 107 -2.00 -27.15 -3.49
C SER A 107 -2.03 -25.66 -3.12
N TYR A 108 -0.91 -25.10 -2.66
CA TYR A 108 -0.83 -23.73 -2.11
C TYR A 108 0.16 -22.86 -2.88
N ALA A 109 -0.28 -21.67 -3.31
CA ALA A 109 0.59 -20.61 -3.82
C ALA A 109 0.33 -19.32 -3.03
N GLY A 110 1.39 -18.73 -2.46
CA GLY A 110 1.27 -17.53 -1.64
C GLY A 110 0.87 -16.31 -2.47
N GLY A 111 0.07 -15.43 -1.89
CA GLY A 111 -0.42 -14.21 -2.54
C GLY A 111 -0.23 -12.96 -1.67
N HIS A 112 -0.01 -11.82 -2.32
CA HIS A 112 0.00 -10.51 -1.66
C HIS A 112 -0.51 -9.42 -2.61
N PRO A 113 -1.77 -8.97 -2.45
CA PRO A 113 -2.25 -7.76 -3.13
C PRO A 113 -1.60 -6.52 -2.53
N LEU A 114 -0.87 -5.74 -3.33
CA LEU A 114 -0.32 -4.44 -2.92
C LEU A 114 -1.41 -3.36 -3.00
N ALA A 115 -2.43 -3.52 -2.16
CA ALA A 115 -3.67 -2.76 -2.22
C ALA A 115 -4.15 -2.23 -0.85
N GLY A 116 -3.27 -2.19 0.15
CA GLY A 116 -3.59 -1.74 1.50
C GLY A 116 -4.16 -0.32 1.54
N ARG A 117 -5.07 -0.09 2.48
CA ARG A 117 -5.54 1.23 2.92
C ARG A 117 -5.28 1.35 4.41
N GLU A 118 -5.22 2.56 4.95
CA GLU A 118 -5.14 2.81 6.40
C GLU A 118 -6.46 2.51 7.16
N LEU A 119 -7.37 1.73 6.56
CA LEU A 119 -8.68 1.38 7.12
C LEU A 119 -8.79 -0.14 7.27
N SER A 120 -9.55 -0.58 8.28
CA SER A 120 -9.69 -2.00 8.64
C SER A 120 -11.15 -2.47 8.60
N GLY A 121 -11.33 -3.78 8.51
CA GLY A 121 -12.63 -4.44 8.58
C GLY A 121 -13.45 -4.42 7.27
N PRO A 122 -14.57 -5.17 7.23
CA PRO A 122 -15.41 -5.31 6.04
C PRO A 122 -16.06 -3.98 5.61
N ARG A 123 -16.31 -3.06 6.54
CA ARG A 123 -16.94 -1.76 6.23
C ARG A 123 -16.09 -0.88 5.32
N ALA A 124 -14.77 -1.08 5.31
CA ALA A 124 -13.83 -0.37 4.45
C ALA A 124 -13.59 -1.09 3.11
N ALA A 125 -14.23 -2.24 2.88
CA ALA A 125 -14.03 -3.05 1.68
C ALA A 125 -14.57 -2.37 0.42
N ALA A 126 -13.88 -2.61 -0.70
CA ALA A 126 -14.24 -2.09 -2.00
C ALA A 126 -13.98 -3.16 -3.07
N GLY A 127 -14.96 -3.41 -3.94
CA GLY A 127 -14.84 -4.43 -5.00
C GLY A 127 -13.83 -4.08 -6.09
N ASP A 128 -13.40 -2.83 -6.16
CA ASP A 128 -12.37 -2.31 -7.07
C ASP A 128 -11.00 -2.16 -6.40
N LEU A 129 -10.84 -2.63 -5.16
CA LEU A 129 -9.64 -2.39 -4.34
C LEU A 129 -8.33 -2.81 -5.04
N PHE A 130 -8.38 -3.83 -5.90
CA PHE A 130 -7.20 -4.39 -6.56
C PHE A 130 -7.00 -3.91 -7.99
N LEU A 131 -7.91 -3.07 -8.54
CA LEU A 131 -7.90 -2.67 -9.94
C LEU A 131 -6.57 -2.01 -10.33
N GLY A 132 -5.87 -2.62 -11.29
CA GLY A 132 -4.58 -2.13 -11.80
C GLY A 132 -3.43 -2.24 -10.80
N ARG A 133 -3.64 -2.84 -9.62
CA ARG A 133 -2.62 -2.94 -8.57
C ARG A 133 -1.82 -4.23 -8.71
N PRO A 134 -0.51 -4.22 -8.38
CA PRO A 134 0.27 -5.45 -8.34
C PRO A 134 -0.29 -6.47 -7.34
N TRP A 135 -0.28 -7.74 -7.74
CA TRP A 135 -0.54 -8.89 -6.87
C TRP A 135 0.66 -9.83 -6.96
N ALA A 136 1.51 -9.83 -5.94
CA ALA A 136 2.63 -10.75 -5.90
C ALA A 136 2.12 -12.18 -5.68
N ILE A 137 2.64 -13.12 -6.48
CA ILE A 137 2.35 -14.55 -6.37
C ILE A 137 3.69 -15.26 -6.13
N CYS A 138 3.78 -15.95 -5.00
CA CYS A 138 4.93 -16.76 -4.60
C CYS A 138 4.58 -18.24 -4.71
N PRO A 139 4.96 -18.91 -5.81
CA PRO A 139 4.49 -20.27 -6.10
C PRO A 139 5.18 -21.32 -5.22
N GLY A 140 6.45 -21.13 -4.88
CA GLY A 140 7.40 -22.16 -4.46
C GLY A 140 7.17 -23.54 -5.09
N THR A 141 6.45 -24.45 -4.40
CA THR A 141 6.22 -25.84 -4.85
C THR A 141 4.81 -26.09 -5.38
N ALA A 142 4.00 -25.05 -5.56
CA ALA A 142 2.64 -25.16 -6.10
C ALA A 142 2.65 -25.88 -7.45
N SER A 143 1.66 -26.74 -7.68
CA SER A 143 1.47 -27.36 -8.98
C SER A 143 1.15 -26.31 -10.06
N PRO A 144 1.45 -26.56 -11.34
CA PRO A 144 1.10 -25.66 -12.42
C PRO A 144 -0.40 -25.30 -12.48
N ALA A 145 -1.27 -26.25 -12.10
CA ALA A 145 -2.73 -26.04 -12.07
C ALA A 145 -3.15 -25.05 -10.96
N VAL A 146 -2.55 -25.17 -9.77
CA VAL A 146 -2.79 -24.25 -8.65
C VAL A 146 -2.29 -22.85 -9.01
N LEU A 147 -1.08 -22.75 -9.56
CA LEU A 147 -0.53 -21.46 -10.00
C LEU A 147 -1.41 -20.81 -11.08
N ALA A 148 -1.91 -21.57 -12.05
CA ALA A 148 -2.83 -21.07 -13.05
C ALA A 148 -4.14 -20.56 -12.43
N THR A 149 -4.67 -21.27 -11.43
CA THR A 149 -5.90 -20.90 -10.71
C THR A 149 -5.71 -19.58 -9.95
N VAL A 150 -4.63 -19.45 -9.18
CA VAL A 150 -4.33 -18.24 -8.40
C VAL A 150 -4.06 -17.04 -9.31
N ARG A 151 -3.31 -17.24 -10.41
CA ARG A 151 -3.09 -16.18 -11.40
C ARG A 151 -4.39 -15.72 -12.06
N ALA A 152 -5.25 -16.66 -12.44
CA ALA A 152 -6.54 -16.35 -13.03
C ALA A 152 -7.48 -15.64 -12.05
N PHE A 153 -7.41 -15.97 -10.76
CA PHE A 153 -8.13 -15.27 -9.71
C PHE A 153 -7.64 -13.83 -9.55
N ALA A 154 -6.33 -13.61 -9.39
CA ALA A 154 -5.74 -12.28 -9.26
C ALA A 154 -6.10 -11.36 -10.45
N THR A 155 -6.04 -11.89 -11.68
CA THR A 155 -6.48 -11.14 -12.87
C THR A 155 -7.99 -10.85 -12.87
N ALA A 156 -8.82 -11.81 -12.44
CA ALA A 156 -10.27 -11.64 -12.44
C ALA A 156 -10.75 -10.57 -11.44
N VAL A 157 -10.04 -10.40 -10.32
CA VAL A 157 -10.31 -9.31 -9.35
C VAL A 157 -9.68 -7.97 -9.76
N GLY A 158 -9.16 -7.87 -10.99
CA GLY A 158 -8.63 -6.64 -11.58
C GLY A 158 -7.16 -6.35 -11.27
N ALA A 159 -6.46 -7.24 -10.57
CA ALA A 159 -5.05 -7.05 -10.21
C ALA A 159 -4.10 -7.44 -11.34
N THR A 160 -2.84 -7.00 -11.23
CA THR A 160 -1.74 -7.36 -12.13
C THR A 160 -0.84 -8.39 -11.44
N PRO A 161 -0.90 -9.68 -11.83
CA PRO A 161 -0.09 -10.71 -11.19
C PRO A 161 1.41 -10.52 -11.47
N LEU A 162 2.22 -10.60 -10.42
CA LEU A 162 3.69 -10.59 -10.49
C LEU A 162 4.23 -11.85 -9.84
N LEU A 163 4.96 -12.66 -10.61
CA LEU A 163 5.55 -13.90 -10.10
C LEU A 163 6.95 -13.63 -9.54
N MET A 164 7.21 -14.10 -8.32
CA MET A 164 8.51 -14.00 -7.65
C MET A 164 8.65 -15.07 -6.56
N SER A 165 9.86 -15.34 -6.10
CA SER A 165 10.07 -16.18 -4.92
C SER A 165 9.63 -15.49 -3.63
N GLU A 166 9.45 -16.28 -2.57
CA GLU A 166 9.13 -15.78 -1.24
C GLU A 166 10.21 -14.83 -0.70
N ASP A 167 11.49 -15.15 -0.94
CA ASP A 167 12.63 -14.36 -0.46
C ASP A 167 12.77 -13.04 -1.24
N GLU A 168 12.60 -13.07 -2.57
CA GLU A 168 12.58 -11.85 -3.40
C GLU A 168 11.44 -10.92 -2.99
N HIS A 169 10.26 -11.48 -2.73
CA HIS A 169 9.12 -10.73 -2.23
C HIS A 169 9.44 -10.06 -0.89
N ASP A 170 9.86 -10.85 0.10
CA ASP A 170 10.08 -10.36 1.47
C ASP A 170 11.23 -9.33 1.52
N ALA A 171 12.28 -9.50 0.74
CA ALA A 171 13.34 -8.50 0.57
C ALA A 171 12.80 -7.20 -0.08
N ALA A 172 11.97 -7.32 -1.12
CA ALA A 172 11.38 -6.15 -1.77
C ALA A 172 10.46 -5.36 -0.81
N VAL A 173 9.52 -6.03 -0.13
CA VAL A 173 8.60 -5.35 0.80
C VAL A 173 9.29 -4.84 2.06
N ALA A 174 10.43 -5.41 2.45
CA ALA A 174 11.25 -4.88 3.55
C ALA A 174 11.64 -3.42 3.30
N ILE A 175 12.14 -3.10 2.09
CA ILE A 175 12.58 -1.75 1.76
C ILE A 175 11.47 -0.83 1.26
N VAL A 176 10.46 -1.34 0.55
CA VAL A 176 9.39 -0.48 -0.01
C VAL A 176 8.19 -0.27 0.91
N SER A 177 8.07 -1.02 2.02
CA SER A 177 6.90 -0.97 2.90
C SER A 177 7.24 -1.05 4.39
N HIS A 178 7.94 -2.10 4.83
CA HIS A 178 8.11 -2.39 6.25
C HIS A 178 9.05 -1.42 6.97
N ALA A 179 10.27 -1.24 6.46
CA ALA A 179 11.22 -0.31 7.03
C ALA A 179 10.72 1.16 6.96
N PRO A 180 10.11 1.63 5.84
CA PRO A 180 9.44 2.92 5.82
C PRO A 180 8.41 3.12 6.94
N HIS A 181 7.56 2.12 7.21
CA HIS A 181 6.60 2.20 8.30
C HIS A 181 7.29 2.33 9.67
N LEU A 182 8.32 1.52 9.95
CA LEU A 182 9.07 1.62 11.21
C LEU A 182 9.83 2.94 11.36
N LEU A 183 10.45 3.45 10.30
CA LEU A 183 11.14 4.75 10.32
C LEU A 183 10.16 5.90 10.55
N ALA A 184 8.97 5.85 9.94
CA ALA A 184 7.89 6.79 10.24
C ALA A 184 7.45 6.72 11.70
N SER A 185 7.31 5.51 12.27
CA SER A 185 6.95 5.31 13.68
C SER A 185 8.05 5.79 14.64
N VAL A 186 9.32 5.56 14.31
CA VAL A 186 10.47 6.10 15.06
C VAL A 186 10.45 7.63 15.06
N MET A 187 10.18 8.24 13.91
CA MET A 187 10.07 9.70 13.79
C MET A 187 8.85 10.24 14.56
N ALA A 188 7.69 9.59 14.42
CA ALA A 188 6.47 9.95 15.14
C ALA A 188 6.66 9.89 16.66
N ALA A 189 7.38 8.89 17.16
CA ALA A 189 7.68 8.75 18.58
C ALA A 189 8.50 9.94 19.14
N GLN A 190 9.36 10.57 18.32
CA GLN A 190 10.09 11.78 18.75
C GLN A 190 9.18 12.99 18.95
N LEU A 191 7.97 13.00 18.36
CA LEU A 191 7.03 14.11 18.48
C LEU A 191 6.22 14.07 19.78
N ALA A 192 6.14 12.91 20.43
CA ALA A 192 5.32 12.73 21.64
C ALA A 192 5.72 13.69 22.77
N ASP A 193 7.02 13.98 22.89
CA ASP A 193 7.59 14.86 23.91
C ASP A 193 8.01 16.24 23.35
N ALA A 194 7.73 16.52 22.08
CA ALA A 194 8.16 17.73 21.40
C ALA A 194 7.10 18.84 21.40
N ASP A 195 7.53 20.09 21.30
CA ASP A 195 6.64 21.22 21.01
C ASP A 195 6.26 21.21 19.52
N THR A 196 5.02 20.84 19.22
CA THR A 196 4.51 20.64 17.85
C THR A 196 3.88 21.88 17.22
N ARG A 197 4.02 23.06 17.83
CA ARG A 197 3.45 24.32 17.29
C ARG A 197 3.98 24.71 15.91
N LEU A 198 5.17 24.22 15.55
CA LEU A 198 5.80 24.43 14.23
C LEU A 198 5.58 23.25 13.27
N ALA A 199 4.73 22.28 13.61
CA ALA A 199 4.48 21.11 12.77
C ALA A 199 3.66 21.50 11.52
N GLY A 200 4.32 21.48 10.36
CA GLY A 200 3.68 21.66 9.05
C GLY A 200 3.27 20.34 8.39
N GLN A 201 2.91 20.40 7.10
CA GLN A 201 2.47 19.24 6.33
C GLN A 201 3.58 18.18 6.18
N GLY A 202 4.83 18.59 5.99
CA GLY A 202 5.94 17.65 5.76
C GLY A 202 6.13 16.60 6.86
N VAL A 203 5.99 16.98 8.14
CA VAL A 203 6.07 15.97 9.22
C VAL A 203 4.84 15.05 9.21
N ARG A 204 3.65 15.59 8.91
CA ARG A 204 2.41 14.80 8.80
C ARG A 204 2.54 13.75 7.70
N ASP A 205 3.11 14.10 6.55
CA ASP A 205 3.29 13.18 5.45
C ASP A 205 4.28 12.06 5.78
N VAL A 206 5.41 12.41 6.41
CA VAL A 206 6.43 11.43 6.83
C VAL A 206 5.87 10.48 7.89
N THR A 207 5.07 10.97 8.83
CA THR A 207 4.54 10.16 9.93
C THR A 207 3.17 9.55 9.66
N ARG A 208 2.50 9.87 8.54
CA ARG A 208 1.12 9.40 8.25
C ARG A 208 0.99 7.89 8.38
N VAL A 209 1.95 7.14 7.84
CA VAL A 209 1.91 5.68 7.85
C VAL A 209 2.09 5.08 9.24
N ALA A 210 2.57 5.84 10.24
CA ALA A 210 2.74 5.38 11.62
C ALA A 210 1.41 5.11 12.34
N ASP A 211 0.28 5.57 11.79
CA ASP A 211 -1.08 5.36 12.35
C ASP A 211 -1.62 3.93 12.10
N GLY A 212 -0.79 3.04 11.56
CA GLY A 212 -1.16 1.63 11.37
C GLY A 212 -1.33 0.87 12.68
N ASP A 213 -2.24 -0.11 12.69
CA ASP A 213 -2.50 -0.98 13.86
C ASP A 213 -1.22 -1.67 14.37
N PRO A 214 -0.75 -1.38 15.59
CA PRO A 214 0.46 -1.97 16.14
C PRO A 214 0.45 -3.50 16.22
N GLN A 215 -0.72 -4.13 16.43
CA GLN A 215 -0.80 -5.60 16.51
C GLN A 215 -0.57 -6.24 15.15
N LEU A 216 -1.22 -5.71 14.11
CA LEU A 216 -1.03 -6.15 12.74
C LEU A 216 0.43 -5.94 12.30
N TRP A 217 0.96 -4.74 12.52
CA TRP A 217 2.34 -4.42 12.12
C TRP A 217 3.37 -5.23 12.89
N THR A 218 3.14 -5.53 14.16
CA THR A 218 4.00 -6.46 14.90
C THR A 218 4.04 -7.83 14.22
N SER A 219 2.91 -8.37 13.77
CA SER A 219 2.88 -9.64 13.03
C SER A 219 3.58 -9.57 11.67
N ILE A 220 3.48 -8.45 10.95
CA ILE A 220 4.12 -8.26 9.65
C ILE A 220 5.64 -8.18 9.83
N LEU A 221 6.09 -7.30 10.74
CA LEU A 221 7.50 -7.02 10.98
C LEU A 221 8.23 -8.24 11.56
N THR A 222 7.61 -8.95 12.50
CA THR A 222 8.20 -10.19 13.05
C THR A 222 8.27 -11.30 12.00
N GLY A 223 7.33 -11.35 11.06
CA GLY A 223 7.33 -12.28 9.94
C GLY A 223 8.45 -12.05 8.92
N ASN A 224 9.04 -10.85 8.89
CA ASN A 224 10.12 -10.47 7.99
C ASN A 224 11.31 -9.82 8.72
N ALA A 225 11.55 -10.24 9.96
CA ALA A 225 12.44 -9.52 10.88
C ALA A 225 13.88 -9.35 10.35
N ALA A 226 14.43 -10.38 9.69
CA ALA A 226 15.80 -10.34 9.18
C ALA A 226 15.96 -9.28 8.07
N ALA A 227 15.16 -9.34 7.01
CA ALA A 227 15.28 -8.38 5.91
C ALA A 227 14.92 -6.95 6.35
N VAL A 228 13.98 -6.80 7.28
CA VAL A 228 13.66 -5.49 7.86
C VAL A 228 14.83 -4.95 8.68
N ALA A 229 15.47 -5.77 9.51
CA ALA A 229 16.63 -5.37 10.30
C ALA A 229 17.79 -4.91 9.41
N ASP A 230 18.09 -5.64 8.33
CA ASP A 230 19.15 -5.26 7.39
C ASP A 230 18.92 -3.88 6.77
N VAL A 231 17.67 -3.56 6.40
CA VAL A 231 17.30 -2.23 5.86
C VAL A 231 17.42 -1.15 6.93
N LEU A 232 16.96 -1.43 8.16
CA LEU A 232 17.06 -0.49 9.27
C LEU A 232 18.50 -0.20 9.67
N ASP A 233 19.38 -1.20 9.65
CA ASP A 233 20.81 -1.01 9.94
C ASP A 233 21.48 -0.10 8.91
N GLY A 234 21.13 -0.27 7.62
CA GLY A 234 21.55 0.64 6.56
C GLY A 234 21.04 2.07 6.78
N ALA A 235 19.74 2.24 7.06
CA ALA A 235 19.17 3.56 7.33
C ALA A 235 19.77 4.23 8.59
N ALA A 236 20.00 3.44 9.65
CA ALA A 236 20.61 3.90 10.88
C ALA A 236 22.09 4.25 10.72
N HIS A 237 22.80 3.58 9.80
CA HIS A 237 24.16 3.96 9.42
C HIS A 237 24.18 5.35 8.76
N ASP A 238 23.37 5.55 7.72
CA ASP A 238 23.27 6.84 7.01
C ASP A 238 22.82 7.97 7.95
N ALA A 239 21.82 7.73 8.80
CA ALA A 239 21.36 8.72 9.78
C ALA A 239 22.45 9.11 10.78
N ARG A 240 23.25 8.15 11.27
CA ARG A 240 24.37 8.44 12.17
C ARG A 240 25.48 9.23 11.49
N GLN A 241 25.80 8.91 10.24
CA GLN A 241 26.80 9.65 9.46
C GLN A 241 26.39 11.11 9.29
N VAL A 242 25.15 11.37 8.86
CA VAL A 242 24.67 12.74 8.67
C VAL A 242 24.51 13.48 10.00
N ALA A 243 24.08 12.80 11.07
CA ALA A 243 24.07 13.42 12.40
C ALA A 243 25.46 13.83 12.87
N ALA A 244 26.50 13.03 12.58
CA ALA A 244 27.88 13.39 12.88
C ALA A 244 28.36 14.58 12.03
N ALA A 245 28.06 14.59 10.73
CA ALA A 245 28.39 15.69 9.82
C ALA A 245 27.73 17.01 10.27
N LEU A 246 26.43 16.99 10.62
CA LEU A 246 25.71 18.16 11.12
C LEU A 246 26.31 18.73 12.41
N ARG A 247 26.78 17.86 13.32
CA ARG A 247 27.49 18.30 14.54
C ARG A 247 28.84 18.94 14.22
N ALA A 248 29.56 18.43 13.22
CA ALA A 248 30.82 19.01 12.76
C ALA A 248 30.61 20.40 12.13
N VAL A 249 29.58 20.55 11.28
CA VAL A 249 29.16 21.85 10.73
C VAL A 249 28.83 22.83 11.86
N ALA A 250 28.05 22.40 12.86
CA ALA A 250 27.74 23.23 14.02
C ALA A 250 28.98 23.64 14.84
N ALA A 251 30.07 22.86 14.77
CA ALA A 251 31.36 23.17 15.38
C ALA A 251 32.28 24.02 14.48
N GLY A 252 31.83 24.43 13.29
CA GLY A 252 32.56 25.28 12.35
C GLY A 252 33.31 24.54 11.23
N ASP A 253 33.15 23.22 11.10
CA ASP A 253 33.71 22.47 9.98
C ASP A 253 32.77 22.49 8.77
N GLU A 254 32.90 23.52 7.95
CA GLU A 254 32.12 23.69 6.71
C GLU A 254 32.35 22.56 5.69
N ALA A 255 33.48 21.85 5.74
CA ALA A 255 33.75 20.75 4.80
C ALA A 255 32.78 19.58 4.98
N ALA A 256 32.25 19.40 6.21
CA ALA A 256 31.28 18.36 6.54
C ALA A 256 29.91 18.53 5.84
N THR A 257 29.62 19.72 5.28
CA THR A 257 28.41 19.95 4.46
C THR A 257 28.34 19.03 3.24
N THR A 258 29.48 18.57 2.73
CA THR A 258 29.57 17.64 1.60
C THR A 258 28.84 16.32 1.89
N GLU A 259 28.94 15.79 3.12
CA GLU A 259 28.29 14.54 3.49
C GLU A 259 26.77 14.70 3.57
N VAL A 260 26.30 15.84 4.10
CA VAL A 260 24.87 16.19 4.11
C VAL A 260 24.33 16.28 2.68
N HIS A 261 25.05 16.98 1.80
CA HIS A 261 24.68 17.11 0.40
C HIS A 261 24.67 15.76 -0.33
N ALA A 262 25.61 14.87 -0.03
CA ALA A 262 25.67 13.53 -0.60
C ALA A 262 24.43 12.70 -0.23
N LEU A 263 24.02 12.67 1.04
CA LEU A 263 22.80 11.95 1.44
C LEU A 263 21.56 12.52 0.74
N LEU A 264 21.41 13.85 0.72
CA LEU A 264 20.28 14.51 0.06
C LEU A 264 20.21 14.16 -1.43
N THR A 265 21.36 14.14 -2.11
CA THR A 265 21.46 13.76 -3.52
C THR A 265 21.07 12.30 -3.76
N ARG A 266 21.54 11.38 -2.90
CA ARG A 266 21.12 9.96 -2.95
C ARG A 266 19.61 9.83 -2.70
N GLY A 267 19.05 10.62 -1.78
CA GLY A 267 17.62 10.65 -1.49
C GLY A 267 16.78 11.09 -2.69
N VAL A 268 17.21 12.14 -3.41
CA VAL A 268 16.57 12.58 -4.66
C VAL A 268 16.61 11.48 -5.72
N ALA A 269 17.77 10.85 -5.92
CA ALA A 269 17.91 9.75 -6.86
C ALA A 269 17.01 8.55 -6.50
N GLY A 270 16.93 8.19 -5.22
CA GLY A 270 16.06 7.12 -4.72
C GLY A 270 14.58 7.41 -4.96
N ARG A 271 14.13 8.63 -4.70
CA ARG A 271 12.74 9.07 -4.98
C ARG A 271 12.42 8.98 -6.48
N LEU A 272 13.35 9.38 -7.34
CA LEU A 272 13.15 9.33 -8.80
C LEU A 272 13.13 7.90 -9.35
N ALA A 273 13.66 6.92 -8.62
CA ALA A 273 13.63 5.51 -9.03
C ALA A 273 12.28 4.82 -8.78
N LEU A 274 11.39 5.40 -7.96
CA LEU A 274 10.05 4.86 -7.73
C LEU A 274 9.20 4.95 -9.01
N PRO A 275 8.44 3.91 -9.39
CA PRO A 275 7.61 3.97 -10.59
C PRO A 275 6.59 5.11 -10.53
N GLY A 276 6.44 5.81 -11.65
CA GLY A 276 5.43 6.85 -11.85
C GLY A 276 4.02 6.30 -12.03
N LYS A 277 3.08 7.20 -12.29
CA LYS A 277 1.65 6.89 -12.53
C LYS A 277 1.52 5.78 -13.58
N HIS A 278 0.69 4.77 -13.29
CA HIS A 278 0.48 3.56 -14.11
C HIS A 278 1.70 2.63 -14.29
N GLY A 279 2.66 2.65 -13.36
CA GLY A 279 3.83 1.76 -13.43
C GLY A 279 4.85 2.13 -14.52
N GLY A 280 4.69 3.31 -15.13
CA GLY A 280 5.65 3.88 -16.08
C GLY A 280 6.82 4.58 -15.37
N PRO A 281 7.80 5.11 -16.12
CA PRO A 281 8.87 5.92 -15.55
C PRO A 281 8.32 7.15 -14.82
N THR A 282 8.99 7.57 -13.75
CA THR A 282 8.71 8.81 -13.01
C THR A 282 8.73 9.98 -13.98
N ARG A 283 7.55 10.52 -14.28
CA ARG A 283 7.45 11.71 -15.13
C ARG A 283 7.80 12.92 -14.29
N ILE A 284 8.72 13.74 -14.79
CA ILE A 284 9.02 15.04 -14.20
C ILE A 284 7.81 15.93 -14.50
N TYR A 285 7.11 16.36 -13.46
CA TYR A 285 6.04 17.35 -13.58
C TYR A 285 6.60 18.74 -13.26
N ALA A 286 6.06 19.76 -13.93
CA ALA A 286 6.14 21.12 -13.44
C ALA A 286 5.02 21.34 -12.42
N VAL A 287 5.32 22.06 -11.34
CA VAL A 287 4.34 22.39 -10.29
C VAL A 287 3.91 23.84 -10.46
N VAL A 288 2.60 24.06 -10.50
CA VAL A 288 1.96 25.37 -10.49
C VAL A 288 1.23 25.54 -9.17
N THR A 289 1.65 26.51 -8.37
CA THR A 289 1.11 26.75 -7.03
C THR A 289 0.05 27.83 -7.09
N VAL A 290 -1.15 27.54 -6.58
CA VAL A 290 -2.33 28.39 -6.67
C VAL A 290 -2.87 28.64 -5.27
N VAL A 291 -3.11 29.90 -4.93
CA VAL A 291 -3.79 30.25 -3.68
C VAL A 291 -5.29 30.04 -3.86
N LEU A 292 -5.86 29.13 -3.06
CA LEU A 292 -7.26 28.74 -3.10
C LEU A 292 -8.03 29.39 -1.94
N PRO A 293 -9.03 30.24 -2.20
CA PRO A 293 -9.93 30.73 -1.17
C PRO A 293 -10.70 29.57 -0.52
N ASP A 294 -10.88 29.60 0.80
CA ASP A 294 -11.64 28.59 1.54
C ASP A 294 -13.17 28.83 1.43
N GLU A 295 -13.69 28.65 0.21
CA GLU A 295 -15.12 28.80 -0.11
C GLU A 295 -15.63 27.62 -0.95
N PRO A 296 -16.91 27.21 -0.81
CA PRO A 296 -17.48 26.14 -1.62
C PRO A 296 -17.35 26.40 -3.12
N GLY A 297 -16.85 25.40 -3.86
CA GLY A 297 -16.76 25.43 -5.31
C GLY A 297 -15.45 25.95 -5.89
N GLN A 298 -14.56 26.53 -5.08
CA GLN A 298 -13.28 27.08 -5.56
C GLN A 298 -12.39 26.03 -6.23
N LEU A 299 -12.29 24.83 -5.64
CA LEU A 299 -11.51 23.74 -6.22
C LEU A 299 -12.08 23.27 -7.58
N ALA A 300 -13.41 23.26 -7.71
CA ALA A 300 -14.07 22.90 -8.96
C ALA A 300 -13.83 23.97 -10.03
N GLN A 301 -13.87 25.25 -9.66
CA GLN A 301 -13.56 26.35 -10.56
C GLN A 301 -12.10 26.31 -11.02
N LEU A 302 -11.16 25.98 -10.11
CA LEU A 302 -9.76 25.84 -10.45
C LEU A 302 -9.52 24.77 -11.53
N PHE A 303 -10.15 23.61 -11.39
CA PHE A 303 -10.07 22.56 -12.41
C PHE A 303 -10.77 22.94 -13.71
N HIS A 304 -11.89 23.65 -13.64
CA HIS A 304 -12.57 24.17 -14.83
C HIS A 304 -11.68 25.15 -15.60
N ASP A 305 -10.99 26.05 -14.91
CA ASP A 305 -10.10 27.03 -15.55
C ASP A 305 -8.83 26.38 -16.11
N ALA A 306 -8.32 25.33 -15.46
CA ALA A 306 -7.24 24.51 -16.02
C ALA A 306 -7.65 23.79 -17.31
N ASP A 307 -8.85 23.22 -17.35
CA ASP A 307 -9.43 22.60 -18.55
C ASP A 307 -9.66 23.64 -19.67
N ALA A 308 -10.17 24.84 -19.32
CA ALA A 308 -10.32 25.95 -20.26
C ALA A 308 -8.99 26.43 -20.85
N ALA A 309 -7.88 26.30 -20.11
CA ALA A 309 -6.52 26.53 -20.61
C ALA A 309 -5.98 25.36 -21.47
N GLY A 310 -6.75 24.29 -21.65
CA GLY A 310 -6.37 23.10 -22.40
C GLY A 310 -5.29 22.26 -21.69
N VAL A 311 -5.17 22.38 -20.37
CA VAL A 311 -4.13 21.69 -19.60
C VAL A 311 -4.72 20.59 -18.73
N ASN A 312 -4.24 19.37 -18.94
CA ASN A 312 -4.53 18.25 -18.05
C ASN A 312 -3.75 18.40 -16.74
N VAL A 313 -4.46 18.47 -15.62
CA VAL A 313 -3.84 18.37 -14.29
C VAL A 313 -3.52 16.91 -14.01
N GLU A 314 -2.24 16.61 -13.83
CA GLU A 314 -1.77 15.25 -13.64
C GLU A 314 -1.85 14.84 -12.16
N ASP A 315 -1.55 15.75 -11.23
CA ASP A 315 -1.63 15.55 -9.78
C ASP A 315 -2.05 16.81 -9.05
N ILE A 316 -2.51 16.65 -7.80
CA ILE A 316 -2.85 17.75 -6.91
C ILE A 316 -2.34 17.48 -5.49
N SER A 317 -1.71 18.49 -4.88
CA SER A 317 -1.48 18.56 -3.44
C SER A 317 -2.21 19.79 -2.87
N LEU A 318 -2.73 19.69 -1.64
CA LEU A 318 -3.44 20.77 -0.97
C LEU A 318 -2.86 20.94 0.43
N GLU A 319 -2.25 22.09 0.69
CA GLU A 319 -1.74 22.47 2.00
C GLU A 319 -2.69 23.47 2.68
N HIS A 320 -2.96 23.22 3.97
CA HIS A 320 -3.71 24.16 4.82
C HIS A 320 -2.77 24.74 5.87
N ALA A 321 -2.62 26.07 5.87
CA ALA A 321 -1.95 26.75 6.97
C ALA A 321 -2.90 26.83 8.18
N PRO A 322 -2.49 26.38 9.38
CA PRO A 322 -3.32 26.50 10.58
C PRO A 322 -3.71 27.95 10.85
N GLY A 323 -5.01 28.25 10.82
CA GLY A 323 -5.55 29.58 11.14
C GLY A 323 -5.67 30.57 9.96
N ALA A 324 -5.40 30.16 8.72
CA ALA A 324 -5.63 30.96 7.52
C ALA A 324 -6.86 30.46 6.74
N LEU A 325 -7.70 31.38 6.24
CA LEU A 325 -8.86 31.08 5.38
C LEU A 325 -8.46 30.87 3.90
N VAL A 326 -7.24 30.40 3.67
CA VAL A 326 -6.66 30.21 2.34
C VAL A 326 -5.85 28.92 2.35
N GLY A 327 -6.16 28.04 1.41
CA GLY A 327 -5.39 26.84 1.10
C GLY A 327 -4.39 27.14 -0.02
N VAL A 328 -3.30 26.39 -0.07
CA VAL A 328 -2.37 26.41 -1.20
C VAL A 328 -2.53 25.11 -1.96
N VAL A 329 -2.87 25.20 -3.24
CA VAL A 329 -3.00 24.06 -4.15
C VAL A 329 -1.78 23.99 -5.04
N GLU A 330 -1.10 22.86 -5.06
CA GLU A 330 -0.06 22.56 -6.04
C GLU A 330 -0.63 21.67 -7.15
N LEU A 331 -0.66 22.18 -8.38
CA LEU A 331 -1.07 21.44 -9.57
C LEU A 331 0.17 20.92 -10.29
N SER A 332 0.32 19.60 -10.36
CA SER A 332 1.36 18.97 -11.17
C SER A 332 0.89 18.82 -12.61
N VAL A 333 1.64 19.38 -13.56
CA VAL A 333 1.34 19.33 -14.99
C VAL A 333 2.57 18.93 -15.80
N ARG A 334 2.38 18.62 -17.08
CA ARG A 334 3.51 18.40 -17.98
C ARG A 334 4.35 19.67 -18.10
N PRO A 335 5.70 19.58 -18.12
CA PRO A 335 6.57 20.76 -18.17
C PRO A 335 6.22 21.72 -19.31
N GLU A 336 5.89 21.20 -20.49
CA GLU A 336 5.48 21.97 -21.66
C GLU A 336 4.14 22.71 -21.50
N SER A 337 3.30 22.30 -20.54
CA SER A 337 1.98 22.89 -20.27
C SER A 337 2.00 23.92 -19.13
N ARG A 338 3.11 24.05 -18.40
CA ARG A 338 3.24 24.96 -17.25
C ARG A 338 2.87 26.39 -17.61
N ASP A 339 3.52 26.95 -18.62
CA ASP A 339 3.35 28.37 -18.97
C ASP A 339 1.92 28.67 -19.46
N ALA A 340 1.30 27.72 -20.18
CA ALA A 340 -0.08 27.82 -20.62
C ALA A 340 -1.05 27.82 -19.43
N LEU A 341 -0.83 26.93 -18.45
CA LEU A 341 -1.65 26.89 -17.23
C LEU A 341 -1.50 28.17 -16.41
N VAL A 342 -0.28 28.63 -16.16
CA VAL A 342 -0.03 29.86 -15.39
C VAL A 342 -0.70 31.07 -16.06
N ALA A 343 -0.62 31.19 -17.38
CA ALA A 343 -1.27 32.26 -18.13
C ALA A 343 -2.81 32.16 -18.05
N GLY A 344 -3.36 30.95 -18.22
CA GLY A 344 -4.80 30.70 -18.16
C GLY A 344 -5.40 31.02 -16.79
N LEU A 345 -4.79 30.52 -15.72
CA LEU A 345 -5.25 30.74 -14.36
C LEU A 345 -5.13 32.21 -13.94
N ARG A 346 -4.06 32.91 -14.32
CA ARG A 346 -3.94 34.36 -14.07
C ARG A 346 -5.01 35.16 -14.80
N ALA A 347 -5.41 34.73 -16.00
CA ALA A 347 -6.45 35.40 -16.77
C ALA A 347 -7.84 35.25 -16.13
N THR A 348 -8.08 34.17 -15.38
CA THR A 348 -9.34 33.95 -14.64
C THR A 348 -9.29 34.47 -13.20
N GLY A 349 -8.18 35.11 -12.79
CA GLY A 349 -8.07 35.84 -11.54
C GLY A 349 -7.44 35.07 -10.38
N TRP A 350 -6.89 33.89 -10.63
CA TRP A 350 -6.15 33.14 -9.61
C TRP A 350 -4.82 33.82 -9.26
N ASP A 351 -4.47 33.78 -7.97
CA ASP A 351 -3.11 34.10 -7.53
C ASP A 351 -2.23 32.85 -7.68
N VAL A 352 -1.27 32.94 -8.60
CA VAL A 352 -0.49 31.80 -9.07
C VAL A 352 1.01 32.11 -9.02
N SER A 353 1.76 31.22 -8.35
CA SER A 353 3.22 31.18 -8.33
C SER A 353 3.72 29.90 -9.00
N GLY A 354 4.62 30.03 -9.98
CA GLY A 354 5.09 28.92 -10.79
C GLY A 354 6.04 29.34 -11.91
#